data_AF-F8GG33-F1
#
_entry.id   AF-F8GG33-F1
#
_cell.length_a   1.000
_cell.length_b   1.000
_cell.length_c   1.000
_cell.angle_alpha   90.00
_cell.angle_beta   90.00
_cell.angle_gamma   90.00
#
_symmetry.space_group_name_H-M   'P 1'
#
loop_
_entity.id
_entity.type
_entity.pdbx_description
1 polymer ?
#
loop_
_entity_poly.entity_id
_entity_poly.type
_entity_poly.pdbx_seq_one_letter_code
_entity_poly.pdbx_strand_id
1 'polypeptide(L)'
;MNDQHSSMAMNAISHAALMVQHSIQQAICDYQSPSAIYRPKVFPDGNAWCALYGDNIQEGVCGFGDTPAEAINDFNQRWNGWGKYTKDKS
;
A
#
# COMPACT_ATOMS: atom_id res chain seq x y z
N MET A 1 8.20 2.67 -47.87
CA MET A 1 7.73 3.67 -46.89
C MET A 1 6.67 3.14 -45.91
N ASN A 2 6.28 1.84 -45.98
CA ASN A 2 5.21 1.29 -45.15
C ASN A 2 5.70 0.77 -43.78
N ASP A 3 6.91 0.22 -43.74
CA ASP A 3 7.43 -0.52 -42.58
C ASP A 3 7.81 0.40 -41.42
N GLN A 4 8.19 1.65 -41.70
CA GLN A 4 8.61 2.63 -40.71
C GLN A 4 7.41 3.30 -40.02
N HIS A 5 6.30 3.51 -40.75
CA HIS A 5 5.04 3.94 -40.14
C HIS A 5 4.40 2.80 -39.36
N SER A 6 4.49 1.57 -39.88
CA SER A 6 4.03 0.37 -39.17
C SER A 6 4.80 0.14 -37.87
N SER A 7 6.14 0.27 -37.87
CA SER A 7 6.95 0.15 -36.66
C SER A 7 6.68 1.27 -35.66
N MET A 8 6.50 2.51 -36.12
CA MET A 8 6.12 3.62 -35.25
C MET A 8 4.74 3.42 -34.62
N ALA A 9 3.75 2.96 -35.38
CA ALA A 9 2.42 2.65 -34.86
C ALA A 9 2.45 1.48 -33.87
N MET A 10 3.18 0.40 -34.17
CA MET A 10 3.38 -0.73 -33.26
C MET A 10 4.07 -0.30 -31.96
N ASN A 11 5.10 0.54 -32.03
CA ASN A 11 5.77 1.08 -30.85
C ASN A 11 4.85 1.99 -30.02
N ALA A 12 4.03 2.82 -30.67
CA ALA A 12 3.05 3.66 -29.97
C ALA A 12 1.97 2.83 -29.26
N ILE A 13 1.47 1.78 -29.92
CA ILE A 13 0.50 0.84 -29.33
C ILE A 13 1.13 0.09 -28.16
N SER A 14 2.34 -0.44 -28.34
CA SER A 14 3.09 -1.13 -27.29
C SER A 14 3.34 -0.22 -26.09
N HIS A 15 3.79 1.01 -26.33
CA HIS A 15 4.00 2.01 -25.29
C HIS A 15 2.70 2.37 -24.56
N ALA A 16 1.61 2.60 -25.29
CA ALA A 16 0.30 2.85 -24.68
C ALA A 16 -0.16 1.66 -23.82
N ALA A 17 0.03 0.44 -24.29
CA ALA A 17 -0.28 -0.77 -23.54
C ALA A 17 0.55 -0.88 -22.24
N LEU A 18 1.85 -0.56 -22.29
CA LEU A 18 2.70 -0.52 -21.10
C LEU A 18 2.26 0.55 -20.11
N MET A 19 1.91 1.75 -20.58
CA MET A 19 1.41 2.83 -19.72
C MET A 19 0.09 2.45 -19.03
N VAL A 20 -0.82 1.78 -19.75
CA VAL A 20 -2.07 1.23 -19.20
C VAL A 20 -1.80 0.14 -18.18
N GLN A 21 -0.87 -0.78 -18.47
CA GLN A 21 -0.48 -1.82 -17.51
C GLN A 21 0.06 -1.20 -16.22
N HIS A 22 0.90 -0.17 -16.33
CA HIS A 22 1.51 0.48 -15.18
C HIS A 22 0.47 1.17 -14.29
N SER A 23 -0.48 1.89 -14.87
CA SER A 23 -1.53 2.57 -14.09
C SER A 23 -2.46 1.58 -13.39
N ILE A 24 -2.80 0.48 -14.05
CA ILE A 24 -3.58 -0.62 -13.43
C ILE A 24 -2.79 -1.24 -12.28
N GLN A 25 -1.50 -1.51 -12.47
CA GLN A 25 -0.67 -2.12 -11.43
C GLN A 25 -0.55 -1.23 -10.19
N GLN A 26 -0.39 0.09 -10.36
CA GLN A 26 -0.37 1.03 -9.25
C GLN A 26 -1.66 1.01 -8.45
N ALA A 27 -2.83 1.06 -9.13
CA ALA A 27 -4.11 0.97 -8.45
C ALA A 27 -4.27 -0.35 -7.69
N ILE A 28 -3.87 -1.48 -8.29
CA ILE A 28 -3.92 -2.80 -7.64
C ILE A 28 -3.06 -2.81 -6.37
N CYS A 29 -1.85 -2.27 -6.40
CA CYS A 29 -0.98 -2.21 -5.22
C CYS A 29 -1.66 -1.52 -4.02
N ASP A 30 -2.38 -0.42 -4.27
CA ASP A 30 -3.11 0.29 -3.22
C ASP A 30 -4.29 -0.53 -2.68
N TYR A 31 -5.03 -1.23 -3.56
CA TYR A 31 -6.13 -2.12 -3.19
C TYR A 31 -5.70 -3.42 -2.51
N GLN A 32 -4.45 -3.86 -2.70
CA GLN A 32 -3.89 -5.04 -2.02
C GLN A 32 -3.29 -4.71 -0.65
N SER A 33 -3.24 -3.44 -0.25
CA SER A 33 -2.77 -3.07 1.07
C SER A 33 -3.67 -3.67 2.17
N PRO A 34 -3.11 -4.20 3.28
CA PRO A 34 -3.90 -4.73 4.38
C PRO A 34 -4.95 -3.74 4.89
N SER A 35 -4.63 -2.46 4.95
CA SER A 35 -5.56 -1.40 5.34
C SER A 35 -6.77 -1.26 4.41
N ALA A 36 -6.62 -1.48 3.10
CA ALA A 36 -7.72 -1.43 2.14
C ALA A 36 -8.66 -2.65 2.27
N ILE A 37 -8.10 -3.81 2.60
CA ILE A 37 -8.83 -5.09 2.75
C ILE A 37 -9.56 -5.14 4.08
N TYR A 38 -8.85 -4.89 5.18
CA TYR A 38 -9.33 -5.11 6.54
C TYR A 38 -9.95 -3.88 7.19
N ARG A 39 -9.73 -2.69 6.61
CA ARG A 39 -10.35 -1.42 7.03
C ARG A 39 -10.23 -1.19 8.56
N PRO A 40 -9.00 -1.06 9.09
CA PRO A 40 -8.78 -0.81 10.50
C PRO A 40 -9.51 0.46 10.96
N LYS A 41 -9.99 0.47 12.20
CA LYS A 41 -10.54 1.67 12.83
C LYS A 41 -9.41 2.64 13.11
N VAL A 42 -9.50 3.87 12.61
CA VAL A 42 -8.51 4.93 12.84
C VAL A 42 -9.09 5.96 13.79
N PHE A 43 -8.42 6.19 14.91
CA PHE A 43 -8.86 7.12 15.95
C PHE A 43 -7.68 7.73 16.71
N PRO A 44 -7.84 8.94 17.29
CA PRO A 44 -6.82 9.54 18.14
C PRO A 44 -6.73 8.79 19.48
N ASP A 45 -5.50 8.49 19.92
CA ASP A 45 -5.15 7.88 21.19
C ASP A 45 -4.04 8.71 21.86
N GLY A 46 -4.41 9.54 22.83
CA GLY A 46 -3.51 10.49 23.48
C GLY A 46 -2.95 11.53 22.50
N ASN A 47 -1.63 11.49 22.27
CA ASN A 47 -0.92 12.40 21.35
C ASN A 47 -0.63 11.76 19.98
N ALA A 48 -1.11 10.55 19.73
CA ALA A 48 -0.87 9.81 18.49
C ALA A 48 -2.18 9.34 17.86
N TRP A 49 -2.11 8.89 16.62
CA TRP A 49 -3.17 8.18 15.92
C TRP A 49 -2.96 6.68 16.04
N CYS A 50 -4.04 5.94 16.26
CA CYS A 50 -4.06 4.49 16.31
C CYS A 50 -4.92 3.94 15.17
N ALA A 51 -4.38 2.98 14.41
CA ALA A 51 -5.09 2.18 13.42
C ALA A 51 -5.23 0.75 13.96
N LEU A 52 -6.43 0.37 14.40
CA LEU A 52 -6.71 -0.92 15.04
C LEU A 52 -7.54 -1.84 14.15
N TYR A 53 -7.07 -3.07 13.99
CA TYR A 53 -7.87 -4.18 13.48
C TYR A 53 -7.90 -5.32 14.51
N GLY A 54 -9.10 -5.62 15.01
CA GLY A 54 -9.35 -6.59 16.07
C GLY A 54 -10.23 -6.02 17.18
N ASP A 55 -10.57 -6.85 18.17
CA ASP A 55 -11.44 -6.45 19.28
C ASP A 55 -10.73 -5.43 20.19
N ASN A 56 -9.44 -5.65 20.48
CA ASN A 56 -8.64 -4.80 21.35
C ASN A 56 -7.18 -4.73 20.89
N ILE A 57 -6.46 -3.69 21.32
CA ILE A 57 -5.04 -3.45 20.99
C ILE A 57 -4.12 -4.61 21.41
N GLN A 58 -4.47 -5.34 22.48
CA GLN A 58 -3.66 -6.44 23.02
C GLN A 58 -3.73 -7.73 22.20
N GLU A 59 -4.84 -7.96 21.51
CA GLU A 59 -5.11 -9.19 20.75
C GLU A 59 -5.12 -8.95 19.24
N GLY A 60 -5.33 -7.70 18.81
CA GLY A 60 -5.38 -7.29 17.42
C GLY A 60 -4.05 -6.78 16.87
N VAL A 61 -4.07 -6.48 15.57
CA VAL A 61 -2.97 -5.77 14.91
C VAL A 61 -3.26 -4.28 14.99
N CYS A 62 -2.34 -3.53 15.58
CA CYS A 62 -2.44 -2.08 15.69
C CYS A 62 -1.23 -1.38 15.05
N GLY A 63 -1.46 -0.24 14.42
CA GLY A 63 -0.45 0.71 13.95
C GLY A 63 -0.57 2.05 14.68
N PHE A 64 0.55 2.76 14.87
CA PHE A 64 0.60 4.06 15.52
C PHE A 64 1.40 5.08 14.69
N GLY A 65 1.05 6.36 14.79
CA GLY A 65 1.78 7.46 14.15
C GLY A 65 1.30 8.84 14.60
N ASP A 66 2.00 9.91 14.24
CA ASP A 66 1.61 11.29 14.59
C ASP A 66 0.46 11.80 13.70
N THR A 67 0.26 11.13 12.56
CA THR A 67 -0.84 11.36 11.63
C THR A 67 -1.63 10.08 11.32
N PRO A 68 -2.89 10.19 10.84
CA PRO A 68 -3.66 9.02 10.41
C PRO A 68 -2.95 8.18 9.34
N ALA A 69 -2.26 8.85 8.41
CA ALA A 69 -1.54 8.21 7.32
C ALA A 69 -0.36 7.36 7.84
N GLU A 70 0.38 7.88 8.82
CA GLU A 70 1.48 7.16 9.47
C GLU A 70 0.97 5.95 10.25
N ALA A 71 -0.15 6.09 10.97
CA ALA A 71 -0.76 4.98 11.69
C ALA A 71 -1.20 3.84 10.75
N ILE A 72 -1.77 4.18 9.58
CA ILE A 72 -2.12 3.19 8.54
C ILE A 72 -0.88 2.53 7.95
N ASN A 73 0.19 3.28 7.70
CA ASN A 73 1.43 2.73 7.15
C ASN A 73 2.10 1.75 8.13
N ASP A 74 2.19 2.14 9.40
CA ASP A 74 2.72 1.28 10.47
C ASP A 74 1.84 0.03 10.67
N PHE A 75 0.51 0.16 10.57
CA PHE A 75 -0.41 -0.97 10.55
C PHE A 75 -0.10 -1.95 9.41
N ASN A 76 0.05 -1.45 8.17
CA ASN A 76 0.36 -2.27 7.00
C ASN A 76 1.70 -3.01 7.14
N GLN A 77 2.72 -2.34 7.70
CA GLN A 77 4.02 -2.96 7.96
C GLN A 77 3.94 -4.07 9.02
N ARG A 78 3.20 -3.83 10.11
CA ARG A 78 3.00 -4.81 11.19
C ARG A 78 2.18 -6.01 10.73
N TRP A 79 1.18 -5.77 9.89
CA TRP A 79 0.38 -6.83 9.26
C TRP A 79 1.27 -7.78 8.45
N ASN A 80 2.21 -7.24 7.67
CA ASN A 80 3.14 -8.02 6.86
C ASN A 80 4.32 -8.62 7.68
N GLY A 81 4.34 -8.43 9.00
CA GLY A 81 5.35 -8.98 9.89
C GLY A 81 6.68 -8.22 9.94
N TRP A 82 6.81 -7.07 9.27
CA TRP A 82 8.05 -6.29 9.19
C TRP A 82 8.53 -5.82 10.58
N GLY A 83 7.61 -5.37 11.44
CA GLY A 83 7.93 -4.80 12.76
C GLY A 83 8.52 -5.78 13.79
N LYS A 84 8.50 -7.09 13.54
CA LYS A 84 9.13 -8.09 14.43
C LYS A 84 10.63 -8.21 14.20
N TYR A 85 11.11 -8.00 12.97
CA TYR A 85 12.50 -8.25 12.58
C TYR A 85 13.46 -7.07 12.82
N THR A 86 12.94 -5.88 13.10
CA THR A 86 13.76 -4.66 13.26
C THR A 86 14.12 -4.37 14.72
N LYS A 87 13.32 -4.82 15.70
CA LYS A 87 13.61 -4.65 17.14
C LYS A 87 14.72 -5.58 17.66
N ASP A 88 14.93 -6.73 17.03
CA ASP A 88 15.95 -7.71 17.45
C ASP A 88 17.39 -7.32 17.02
N LYS A 89 17.59 -6.16 16.39
CA LYS A 89 18.89 -5.69 15.88
C LYS A 89 19.38 -4.36 16.48
N SER A 90 18.81 -3.90 17.59
CA SER A 90 19.24 -2.69 18.30
C SER A 90 19.86 -3.00 19.65
#